data_AF-A0AA86GLD0-F1
#
_entry.id   AF-A0AA86GLD0-F1
#
_cell.length_a   1.000
_cell.length_b   1.000
_cell.length_c   1.000
_cell.angle_alpha   90.00
_cell.angle_beta   90.00
_cell.angle_gamma   90.00
#
_symmetry.space_group_name_H-M   'P 1'
#
loop_
_entity.id
_entity.type
_entity.pdbx_description
1 polymer ?
#
loop_
_entity_poly.entity_id
_entity_poly.type
_entity_poly.pdbx_seq_one_letter_code
_entity_poly.pdbx_strand_id
1 'polypeptide(L)' 'MILHNLFGRHLVDFKASHWDRGRFVSHCTVCGCEMVKLPGLVWQASGRRG' A
#
# COMPACT_ATOMS: atom_id res chain seq x y z
N MET A 1 -13.89 -1.84 -7.42
CA MET A 1 -13.96 -0.82 -8.49
C MET A 1 -12.63 -0.75 -9.21
N ILE A 2 -12.59 -1.24 -10.46
CA ILE A 2 -11.40 -1.36 -11.32
C ILE A 2 -10.64 -0.02 -11.53
N LEU A 3 -11.33 1.12 -11.37
CA LEU A 3 -10.74 2.46 -11.55
C LEU A 3 -9.74 2.88 -10.45
N HIS A 4 -9.83 2.38 -9.22
CA HIS A 4 -8.87 2.76 -8.16
C HIS A 4 -7.48 2.12 -8.36
N ASN A 5 -7.42 0.99 -9.06
CA ASN A 5 -6.15 0.35 -9.45
C ASN A 5 -5.44 1.07 -10.62
N LEU A 6 -6.16 1.87 -11.42
CA LEU A 6 -5.59 2.54 -12.60
C LEU A 6 -5.02 3.93 -12.30
N PHE A 7 -5.54 4.65 -11.31
CA PHE A 7 -5.14 6.04 -11.02
C PHE A 7 -3.99 6.18 -10.01
N GLY A 8 -3.43 5.08 -9.51
CA GLY A 8 -2.24 5.07 -8.65
C GLY A 8 -2.39 5.76 -7.28
N ARG A 9 -3.55 6.34 -6.98
CA ARG A 9 -3.82 7.11 -5.76
C ARG A 9 -4.39 6.20 -4.67
N HIS A 10 -3.60 5.23 -4.24
CA HIS A 10 -3.96 4.34 -3.14
C HIS A 10 -3.93 5.09 -1.80
N LEU A 11 -5.02 5.00 -1.05
CA LEU A 11 -5.11 5.53 0.31
C LEU A 11 -4.65 4.47 1.31
N VAL A 12 -3.52 4.72 1.98
CA VAL A 12 -2.97 3.85 3.03
C VAL A 12 -3.85 3.88 4.27
N ASP A 13 -4.10 2.70 4.83
CA ASP A 13 -4.58 2.60 6.20
C ASP A 13 -3.42 2.81 7.20
N PHE A 14 -3.32 4.02 7.75
CA PHE A 14 -2.30 4.31 8.76
C PHE A 14 -2.56 3.62 10.10
N LYS A 15 -3.79 3.19 10.39
CA LYS A 15 -4.13 2.48 11.64
C LYS A 15 -3.75 1.01 11.57
N ALA A 16 -3.87 0.39 10.40
CA ALA A 16 -3.46 -1.00 10.16
C ALA A 16 -1.98 -1.15 9.78
N SER A 17 -1.24 -0.04 9.68
CA SER A 17 0.19 -0.02 9.37
C SER A 17 1.01 -0.67 10.48
N HIS A 18 1.85 -1.64 10.12
CA HIS A 18 2.80 -2.26 11.03
C HIS A 18 4.18 -2.40 10.38
N TRP A 19 5.21 -2.56 11.20
CA TRP A 19 6.57 -2.81 10.72
C TRP A 19 6.79 -4.31 10.55
N ASP A 20 7.17 -4.73 9.34
CA ASP A 20 7.50 -6.11 9.00
C ASP A 20 8.79 -6.13 8.18
N ARG A 21 9.76 -6.98 8.58
CA ARG A 21 10.97 -7.27 7.79
C ARG A 21 11.72 -6.04 7.24
N GLY A 22 11.79 -4.95 8.01
CA GLY A 22 12.54 -3.75 7.62
C GLY A 22 11.76 -2.74 6.78
N ARG A 23 10.44 -2.91 6.65
CA ARG A 23 9.54 -2.01 5.91
C ARG A 23 8.25 -1.80 6.70
N PHE A 24 7.59 -0.67 6.48
CA PHE A 24 6.21 -0.49 6.91
C PHE A 24 5.30 -1.19 5.90
N VAL A 25 4.37 -2.00 6.38
CA VAL A 25 3.39 -2.72 5.57
C VAL A 25 2.00 -2.29 6.02
N SER A 26 1.12 -2.05 5.06
CA SER A 26 -0.29 -1.74 5.28
C SER A 26 -1.11 -2.19 4.06
N HIS A 27 -2.37 -1.81 4.00
CA HIS A 27 -3.26 -2.05 2.87
C HIS A 27 -3.96 -0.76 2.45
N CYS A 28 -4.41 -0.75 1.21
CA CYS A 28 -5.25 0.32 0.71
C CYS A 28 -6.66 0.20 1.30
N THR A 29 -7.19 1.27 1.91
CA THR A 29 -8.55 1.29 2.48
C THR A 29 -9.66 1.15 1.44
N VAL A 30 -9.34 1.36 0.16
CA VAL A 30 -10.31 1.35 -0.94
C VAL A 30 -10.33 0.03 -1.71
N CYS A 31 -9.15 -0.52 -2.05
CA CYS A 31 -9.04 -1.74 -2.86
C CYS A 31 -8.41 -2.93 -2.12
N GLY A 32 -7.91 -2.75 -0.90
CA GLY A 32 -7.26 -3.81 -0.13
C GLY A 32 -5.88 -4.21 -0.63
N CYS A 33 -5.33 -3.58 -1.67
CA CYS A 33 -3.98 -3.86 -2.14
C CYS A 33 -2.96 -3.64 -1.02
N GLU A 34 -2.03 -4.58 -0.86
CA GLU A 34 -0.91 -4.42 0.06
C GLU A 34 -0.08 -3.21 -0.36
N MET A 35 0.30 -2.39 0.61
CA MET A 35 1.11 -1.21 0.44
C MET A 35 2.32 -1.32 1.34
N VAL A 36 3.48 -0.96 0.81
CA VAL A 36 4.76 -1.00 1.50
C VAL A 36 5.40 0.37 1.49
N LYS A 37 6.09 0.72 2.57
CA LYS A 37 6.89 1.93 2.69
C LYS A 37 8.24 1.58 3.29
N LEU A 38 9.29 1.81 2.51
CA LEU A 38 10.66 1.74 2.99
C LEU A 38 11.01 3.01 3.78
N PRO A 39 11.97 2.95 4.72
CA PRO A 39 12.45 4.13 5.44
C PRO A 39 12.88 5.25 4.49
N GLY A 40 12.38 6.46 4.73
CA GLY A 40 12.70 7.63 3.91
C GLY A 40 12.01 7.67 2.53
N LEU A 41 11.23 6.66 2.16
CA LEU A 41 10.51 6.61 0.88
C LEU A 41 9.00 6.80 1.06
N VAL A 42 8.31 7.05 -0.05
CA VAL A 42 6.85 7.15 -0.10
C VAL A 42 6.21 5.76 -0.08
N TRP A 43 4.93 5.69 0.26
CA TRP A 43 4.16 4.44 0.17
C TRP A 43 4.00 4.01 -1.28
N GLN A 44 4.18 2.73 -1.54
CA GLN A 44 4.04 2.10 -2.84
C GLN A 44 3.08 0.92 -2.73
N ALA A 45 2.21 0.74 -3.73
CA ALA A 45 1.46 -0.49 -3.84
C ALA A 45 2.44 -1.64 -4.10
N SER A 46 2.33 -2.70 -3.30
CA SER A 46 3.03 -3.96 -3.50
C SER A 46 2.42 -4.61 -4.74
N GLY A 47 2.95 -4.22 -5.90
CA GLY A 47 2.45 -4.63 -7.21
C GLY A 47 2.71 -6.12 -7.42
N ARG A 48 1.84 -6.99 -6.89
CA ARG A 48 1.67 -8.33 -7.45
C ARG A 48 0.93 -8.16 -8.79
N ARG A 49 1.71 -7.97 -9.86
CA ARG A 49 1.30 -8.44 -11.19
C ARG A 49 1.19 -9.96 -11.09
N GLY A 50 -0.01 -10.44 -10.83
CA GLY A 50 -0.43 -11.82 -11.08
C GLY A 50 -1.32 -11.81 -12.31
#